data_AF-A0A3B9AD81-F1
#
_entry.id   AF-A0A3B9AD81-F1
#
_cell.length_a   1.000
_cell.length_b   1.000
_cell.length_c   1.000
_cell.angle_alpha   90.00
_cell.angle_beta   90.00
_cell.angle_gamma   90.00
#
_symmetry.space_group_name_H-M   'P 1'
#
loop_
_entity.id
_entity.type
_entity.pdbx_description
1 polymer ?
#
loop_
_entity_poly.entity_id
_entity_poly.type
_entity_poly.pdbx_seq_one_letter_code
_entity_poly.pdbx_strand_id
1 'polypeptide(L)'
;MAHADKETRMNRKQSVFANGTQFLAWRSRNCTRCVKQWAENKYSCEIEKALDAAYINDGLVDRKILERMGFSMNAIEYTWDCPERVLNESVESFNNAEPY
;
A
#
# COMPACT_ATOMS: atom_id res chain seq x y z
N MET A 1 -34.79 17.99 -2.15
CA MET A 1 -33.37 18.16 -2.56
C MET A 1 -32.55 17.14 -1.78
N ALA A 2 -32.20 15.98 -2.37
CA ALA A 2 -31.52 14.88 -1.65
C ALA A 2 -30.44 14.22 -2.54
N HIS A 3 -29.51 15.02 -3.06
CA HIS A 3 -28.41 14.53 -3.90
C HIS A 3 -27.02 14.69 -3.24
N ALA A 4 -26.92 15.24 -2.03
CA ALA A 4 -25.63 15.51 -1.37
C ALA A 4 -25.02 14.30 -0.62
N ASP A 5 -25.79 13.26 -0.30
CA ASP A 5 -25.34 12.19 0.62
C ASP A 5 -24.46 11.09 0.00
N LYS A 6 -24.48 10.93 -1.33
CA LYS A 6 -23.70 9.85 -1.98
C LYS A 6 -22.21 10.20 -2.12
N GLU A 7 -21.89 11.47 -2.27
CA GLU A 7 -20.52 11.93 -2.52
C GLU A 7 -19.69 11.97 -1.23
N THR A 8 -20.32 12.35 -0.10
CA THR A 8 -19.68 12.35 1.23
C THR A 8 -19.30 10.94 1.70
N ARG A 9 -19.97 9.89 1.19
CA ARG A 9 -19.66 8.49 1.52
C ARG A 9 -18.46 7.92 0.75
N MET A 10 -18.07 8.54 -0.37
CA MET A 10 -16.93 8.10 -1.19
C MET A 10 -15.56 8.54 -0.65
N ASN A 11 -15.52 9.47 0.30
CA ASN A 11 -14.29 10.01 0.89
C ASN A 11 -13.98 9.46 2.29
N ARG A 12 -14.48 8.26 2.62
CA ARG A 12 -14.18 7.63 3.91
C ARG A 12 -12.71 7.20 3.93
N LYS A 13 -11.91 7.92 4.72
CA LYS A 13 -10.59 7.46 5.13
C LYS A 13 -10.73 6.36 6.16
N GLN A 14 -9.85 5.37 6.12
CA GLN A 14 -9.87 4.25 7.04
C GLN A 14 -8.45 3.82 7.39
N SER A 15 -8.28 3.31 8.62
CA SER A 15 -7.03 2.72 9.04
C SER A 15 -6.88 1.31 8.46
N VAL A 16 -5.70 1.02 7.89
CA VAL A 16 -5.39 -0.28 7.27
C VAL A 16 -4.78 -1.25 8.26
N PHE A 17 -3.90 -0.73 9.12
CA PHE A 17 -3.03 -1.52 9.95
C PHE A 17 -3.42 -1.33 11.40
N ALA A 18 -3.45 -2.41 12.17
CA ALA A 18 -3.76 -2.35 13.59
C ALA A 18 -2.66 -1.64 14.40
N ASN A 19 -1.42 -1.58 13.87
CA ASN A 19 -0.27 -0.96 14.51
C ASN A 19 0.87 -0.68 13.51
N GLY A 20 1.92 0.00 13.99
CA GLY A 20 3.12 0.33 13.21
C GLY A 20 3.90 -0.91 12.72
N THR A 21 3.88 -2.02 13.46
CA THR A 21 4.57 -3.26 13.05
C THR A 21 3.95 -3.85 11.78
N GLN A 22 2.62 -3.91 11.70
CA GLN A 22 1.92 -4.36 10.50
C GLN A 22 2.18 -3.44 9.30
N PHE A 23 2.19 -2.12 9.53
CA PHE A 23 2.56 -1.14 8.52
C PHE A 23 3.97 -1.40 7.98
N LEU A 24 4.97 -1.53 8.87
CA LEU A 24 6.36 -1.76 8.47
C LEU A 24 6.53 -3.09 7.73
N ALA A 25 5.86 -4.16 8.19
CA ALA A 25 5.88 -5.46 7.54
C ALA A 25 5.30 -5.39 6.12
N TRP A 26 4.15 -4.74 5.95
CA TRP A 26 3.53 -4.54 4.64
C TRP A 26 4.43 -3.69 3.73
N ARG A 27 4.98 -2.58 4.24
CA ARG A 27 5.88 -1.70 3.47
C ARG A 27 7.15 -2.42 3.04
N SER A 28 7.82 -3.14 3.94
CA SER A 28 9.04 -3.88 3.60
C SER A 28 8.76 -4.96 2.55
N ARG A 29 7.65 -5.69 2.67
CA ARG A 29 7.26 -6.68 1.67
C ARG A 29 7.00 -6.06 0.30
N ASN A 30 6.32 -4.91 0.24
CA ASN A 30 5.75 -4.39 -1.00
C ASN A 30 6.53 -3.27 -1.66
N CYS A 31 7.14 -2.38 -0.88
CA CYS A 31 7.91 -1.25 -1.39
C CYS A 31 9.36 -1.63 -1.64
N THR A 32 9.97 -2.48 -0.82
CA THR A 32 11.37 -2.88 -1.02
C THR A 32 11.54 -3.60 -2.36
N ARG A 33 12.50 -3.10 -3.16
CA ARG A 33 12.80 -3.56 -4.53
C ARG A 33 11.66 -3.30 -5.54
N CYS A 34 10.62 -2.58 -5.15
CA CYS A 34 9.63 -2.10 -6.11
C CYS A 34 10.25 -0.96 -6.93
N VAL A 35 10.09 -0.99 -8.25
CA VAL A 35 10.59 0.07 -9.14
C VAL A 35 9.97 1.43 -8.85
N LYS A 36 8.81 1.45 -8.18
CA LYS A 36 8.07 2.66 -7.81
C LYS A 36 8.36 3.17 -6.39
N GLN A 37 9.28 2.53 -5.67
CA GLN A 37 9.62 2.91 -4.30
C GLN A 37 10.13 4.37 -4.24
N TRP A 38 9.97 5.02 -3.09
CA TRP A 38 10.56 6.32 -2.82
C TRP A 38 12.07 6.26 -3.03
N ALA A 39 12.57 7.15 -3.89
CA ALA A 39 13.97 7.26 -4.26
C ALA A 39 14.28 8.71 -4.65
N GLU A 40 15.53 9.12 -4.52
CA GLU A 40 15.99 10.47 -4.91
C GLU A 40 15.12 11.60 -4.31
N ASN A 41 14.67 11.42 -3.05
CA ASN A 41 13.78 12.34 -2.35
C ASN A 41 12.42 12.58 -3.02
N LYS A 42 11.95 11.64 -3.84
CA LYS A 42 10.69 11.74 -4.59
C LYS A 42 9.83 10.49 -4.46
N TYR A 43 8.53 10.70 -4.29
CA TYR A 43 7.55 9.63 -4.41
C TYR A 43 7.18 9.39 -5.87
N SER A 44 7.33 8.14 -6.31
CA SER A 44 6.82 7.64 -7.60
C SER A 44 5.57 6.77 -7.43
N CYS A 45 5.24 6.40 -6.19
CA CYS A 45 4.06 5.61 -5.84
C CYS A 45 3.14 6.39 -4.90
N GLU A 46 1.91 6.65 -5.35
CA GLU A 46 0.89 7.32 -4.52
C GLU A 46 0.47 6.47 -3.31
N ILE A 47 0.54 5.13 -3.40
CA ILE A 47 0.28 4.24 -2.26
C ILE A 47 1.31 4.48 -1.16
N GLU A 48 2.60 4.41 -1.50
CA GLU A 48 3.66 4.62 -0.51
C GLU A 48 3.60 6.01 0.11
N LYS A 49 3.37 7.04 -0.71
CA LYS A 49 3.20 8.42 -0.24
C LYS A 49 2.04 8.55 0.75
N ALA A 50 0.88 7.98 0.43
CA ALA A 50 -0.28 8.02 1.30
C ALA A 50 -0.06 7.24 2.61
N LEU A 51 0.65 6.13 2.54
CA LEU A 51 1.01 5.31 3.69
C LEU A 51 1.99 6.00 4.63
N ASP A 52 3.03 6.65 4.11
CA ASP A 52 3.98 7.42 4.91
C ASP A 52 3.31 8.66 5.53
N ALA A 53 2.42 9.33 4.78
CA ALA A 53 1.60 10.39 5.33
C ALA A 53 0.67 9.90 6.45
N ALA A 54 0.01 8.75 6.29
CA ALA A 54 -0.84 8.18 7.32
C ALA A 54 -0.03 7.80 8.58
N TYR A 55 1.17 7.23 8.40
CA TYR A 55 2.05 6.83 9.51
C TYR A 55 2.47 8.02 10.40
N ILE A 56 2.69 9.19 9.79
CA ILE A 56 3.11 10.40 10.52
C ILE A 56 1.92 11.14 11.14
N ASN A 57 0.71 10.99 10.60
CA ASN A 57 -0.46 11.78 10.97
C ASN A 57 -1.49 10.95 11.76
N ASP A 58 -2.66 10.69 11.17
CA ASP A 58 -3.86 10.14 11.83
C ASP A 58 -4.03 8.62 11.62
N GLY A 59 -3.11 7.98 10.90
CA GLY A 59 -3.20 6.57 10.55
C GLY A 59 -4.32 6.24 9.55
N LEU A 60 -4.89 7.23 8.88
CA LEU A 60 -6.01 7.05 7.95
C LEU A 60 -5.60 7.24 6.49
N VAL A 61 -6.10 6.35 5.63
CA VAL A 61 -5.79 6.33 4.20
C VAL A 61 -7.08 6.43 3.38
N ASP A 62 -7.04 7.16 2.27
CA ASP A 62 -8.19 7.31 1.37
C ASP A 62 -8.61 5.97 0.77
N ARG A 63 -9.92 5.72 0.71
CA ARG A 63 -10.51 4.50 0.14
C ARG A 63 -9.94 4.11 -1.23
N LYS A 64 -9.70 5.06 -2.13
CA LYS A 64 -9.13 4.76 -3.46
C LYS A 64 -7.73 4.17 -3.36
N ILE A 65 -6.91 4.65 -2.41
CA ILE A 65 -5.59 4.09 -2.15
C ILE A 65 -5.72 2.71 -1.52
N LEU A 66 -6.66 2.53 -0.58
CA LEU A 66 -6.96 1.24 0.04
C LEU A 66 -7.28 0.16 -1.00
N GLU A 67 -8.19 0.45 -1.91
CA GLU A 67 -8.57 -0.49 -2.98
C GLU A 67 -7.36 -0.85 -3.87
N ARG A 68 -6.52 0.14 -4.20
CA ARG A 68 -5.29 -0.07 -4.97
C ARG A 68 -4.20 -0.85 -4.22
N MET A 69 -4.19 -0.76 -2.89
CA MET A 69 -3.35 -1.60 -2.03
C MET A 69 -3.81 -3.06 -1.95
N GLY A 70 -5.00 -3.37 -2.49
CA GLY A 70 -5.62 -4.69 -2.36
C GLY A 70 -6.49 -4.83 -1.10
N PHE A 71 -6.93 -3.71 -0.51
CA PHE A 71 -7.90 -3.74 0.59
C PHE A 71 -9.31 -4.04 0.07
N SER A 72 -9.91 -5.13 0.55
CA SER A 72 -11.29 -5.51 0.30
C SER A 72 -12.20 -4.91 1.37
N MET A 73 -13.05 -3.96 0.95
CA MET A 73 -14.04 -3.34 1.84
C MET A 73 -15.10 -4.32 2.35
N ASN A 74 -15.32 -5.43 1.64
CA ASN A 74 -16.32 -6.44 2.03
C ASN A 74 -15.78 -7.37 3.12
N ALA A 75 -14.49 -7.68 3.07
CA ALA A 75 -13.84 -8.56 4.05
C ALA A 75 -13.19 -7.78 5.21
N ILE A 76 -12.96 -6.46 5.03
CA ILE A 76 -12.16 -5.63 5.95
C ILE A 76 -10.73 -6.21 6.09
N GLU A 77 -10.17 -6.63 4.96
CA GLU A 77 -8.85 -7.28 4.88
C GLU A 77 -8.06 -6.71 3.71
N TYR A 78 -6.74 -6.59 3.86
CA TYR A 78 -5.83 -6.30 2.74
C TYR A 78 -5.11 -7.57 2.29
N THR A 79 -4.85 -7.65 0.99
CA THR A 79 -3.88 -8.62 0.48
C THR A 79 -2.49 -8.23 0.96
N TRP A 80 -1.72 -9.21 1.42
CA TRP A 80 -0.33 -8.99 1.82
C TRP A 80 0.55 -8.55 0.65
N ASP A 81 0.16 -8.90 -0.58
CA ASP A 81 0.82 -8.47 -1.80
C ASP A 81 0.08 -7.28 -2.42
N CYS A 82 0.83 -6.21 -2.65
CA CYS A 82 0.37 -5.00 -3.31
C CYS A 82 0.14 -5.30 -4.81
N PRO A 83 -1.09 -5.14 -5.33
CA PRO A 83 -1.41 -5.40 -6.73
C PRO A 83 -0.59 -4.57 -7.72
N GLU A 84 -0.10 -3.40 -7.30
CA GLU A 84 0.70 -2.55 -8.16
C GLU A 84 2.21 -2.71 -7.98
N ARG A 85 2.68 -3.69 -7.19
CA ARG A 85 4.12 -3.94 -7.04
C ARG A 85 4.70 -4.36 -8.38
N VAL A 86 5.80 -3.71 -8.78
CA VAL A 86 6.56 -4.08 -9.98
C VAL A 86 8.01 -4.24 -9.58
N LEU A 87 8.56 -5.44 -9.79
CA LEU A 87 9.96 -5.76 -9.49
C LEU A 87 10.84 -5.45 -10.71
N ASN A 88 12.11 -5.15 -10.46
CA ASN A 88 13.10 -5.05 -11.52
C ASN A 88 13.56 -6.48 -11.89
N GLU A 89 13.29 -6.94 -13.11
CA GLU A 89 13.59 -8.30 -13.61
C GLU A 89 15.10 -8.63 -13.65
N SER A 90 15.97 -7.66 -13.37
CA SER A 90 17.43 -7.79 -13.42
C SER A 90 18.07 -8.51 -12.23
N VAL A 91 17.30 -9.09 -11.30
CA VAL A 91 17.83 -9.70 -10.05
C VAL A 91 17.21 -11.06 -9.71
N GLU A 92 16.67 -11.80 -10.69
CA GLU A 92 16.14 -13.16 -10.45
C GLU A 92 17.14 -14.29 -10.77
N SER A 93 18.34 -13.99 -11.25
CA SER A 93 19.28 -15.00 -11.76
C SER A 93 20.12 -15.74 -10.71
N PHE A 94 20.04 -15.44 -9.40
CA PHE A 94 21.08 -15.87 -8.45
C PHE A 94 20.66 -16.78 -7.29
N ASN A 95 19.38 -17.13 -7.11
CA ASN A 95 18.95 -17.88 -5.91
C ASN A 95 18.44 -19.31 -6.14
N ASN A 96 18.73 -19.94 -7.29
CA ASN A 96 18.46 -21.37 -7.50
C ASN A 96 19.69 -22.26 -7.28
N ALA A 97 20.41 -22.06 -6.18
CA ALA A 97 21.39 -23.05 -5.70
C ALA A 97 20.80 -23.72 -4.45
N GLU A 98 20.08 -24.83 -4.67
CA GLU A 98 19.72 -25.77 -3.60
C GLU A 98 21.00 -26.37 -2.99
N PRO A 99 21.13 -26.44 -1.66
CA PRO A 99 22.10 -27.34 -1.06
C PRO A 99 21.47 -28.74 -0.93
N TYR A 100 22.17 -29.69 -1.54
CA TYR A 100 22.05 -31.15 -1.43
C TYR A 100 21.72 -31.67 -0.02
#